data_AF-A0A363T238-F1
#
_entry.id   AF-A0A363T238-F1
#
_cell.length_a   1.000
_cell.length_b   1.000
_cell.length_c   1.000
_cell.angle_alpha   90.00
_cell.angle_beta   90.00
_cell.angle_gamma   90.00
#
_symmetry.space_group_name_H-M   'P 1'
#
loop_
_entity.id
_entity.type
_entity.pdbx_description
1 polymer ?
#
loop_
_entity_poly.entity_id
_entity_poly.type
_entity_poly.pdbx_seq_one_letter_code
_entity_poly.pdbx_strand_id
1 'polypeptide(L)'
;MNYKDFQNRVDYGTQMFDAGNLQAALEAFTSLVNSDISDLDKSSMCLNIAVIYDKLGNLSLCLEWYYKAVQLEKPHCRFEAQEYLATYLKQINKPRESLKLLESVLASTHLTEAEKVRVRENIESLKVEINKPVYRRPGGPEEGSG
;
A
#
# COMPACT_ATOMS: atom_id res chain seq x y z
N MET A 1 26.49 2.52 2.04
CA MET A 1 26.20 2.92 3.45
C MET A 1 26.50 1.74 4.38
N ASN A 2 26.97 1.94 5.62
CA ASN A 2 27.08 0.81 6.57
C ASN A 2 25.72 0.54 7.26
N TYR A 3 25.54 -0.67 7.79
CA TYR A 3 24.26 -1.10 8.37
C TYR A 3 23.82 -0.25 9.57
N LYS A 4 24.76 0.17 10.42
CA LYS A 4 24.45 0.98 11.61
C LYS A 4 23.93 2.37 11.23
N ASP A 5 24.56 2.99 10.24
CA ASP A 5 24.13 4.30 9.72
C ASP A 5 22.77 4.21 9.05
N PHE A 6 22.52 3.13 8.31
CA PHE A 6 21.20 2.85 7.73
C PHE A 6 20.15 2.73 8.83
N GLN A 7 20.36 1.86 9.82
CA GLN A 7 19.40 1.63 10.91
C GLN A 7 19.12 2.91 11.68
N ASN A 8 20.15 3.69 12.04
CA ASN A 8 19.98 4.96 12.73
C ASN A 8 19.10 5.95 11.96
N ARG A 9 19.20 6.00 10.63
CA ARG A 9 18.39 6.89 9.79
C ARG A 9 16.94 6.40 9.68
N VAL A 10 16.73 5.08 9.60
CA VAL A 10 15.39 4.48 9.63
C VAL A 10 14.72 4.76 10.97
N ASP A 11 15.44 4.54 12.07
CA ASP A 11 14.94 4.77 13.43
C ASP A 11 14.59 6.25 13.63
N TYR A 12 15.45 7.16 13.17
CA TYR A 12 15.17 8.60 13.20
C TYR A 12 13.92 8.97 12.39
N GLY A 13 13.79 8.47 11.16
CA GLY A 13 12.61 8.72 10.33
C GLY A 13 11.32 8.22 10.97
N THR A 14 11.38 7.03 11.58
CA THR A 14 10.26 6.42 12.32
C THR A 14 9.89 7.25 13.55
N GLN A 15 10.88 7.66 14.34
CA GLN A 15 10.66 8.51 15.51
C GLN A 15 10.02 9.85 15.13
N MET A 16 10.46 10.48 14.04
CA MET A 16 9.87 11.73 13.54
C MET A 16 8.42 11.53 13.09
N PHE A 17 8.13 10.40 12.43
CA PHE A 17 6.77 10.04 12.03
C PHE A 17 5.85 9.86 13.23
N ASP A 18 6.29 9.11 14.25
CA ASP A 18 5.54 8.87 15.48
C ASP A 18 5.30 10.16 16.28
N ALA A 19 6.27 11.09 16.24
CA ALA A 19 6.13 12.42 16.82
C ALA A 19 5.22 13.37 16.01
N GLY A 20 4.68 12.92 14.87
CA GLY A 20 3.85 13.73 13.96
C GLY A 20 4.64 14.73 13.11
N ASN A 21 5.97 14.71 13.18
CA ASN A 21 6.84 15.52 12.32
C ASN A 21 7.01 14.85 10.96
N LEU A 22 5.95 14.89 10.16
CA LEU A 22 5.87 14.23 8.86
C LEU A 22 6.91 14.75 7.86
N GLN A 23 7.27 16.04 7.95
CA GLN A 23 8.28 16.64 7.07
C GLN A 23 9.68 16.05 7.33
N ALA A 24 10.09 15.98 8.61
CA ALA A 24 11.39 15.39 8.96
C ALA A 24 11.45 13.89 8.65
N ALA A 25 10.34 13.17 8.87
CA ALA A 25 10.24 11.77 8.48
C ALA A 25 10.39 11.57 6.97
N LEU A 26 9.71 12.42 6.17
CA LEU A 26 9.77 12.39 4.72
C LEU A 26 11.21 12.65 4.22
N GLU A 27 11.89 13.63 4.78
CA GLU A 27 13.29 13.95 4.46
C GLU A 27 14.22 12.77 4.77
N ALA A 28 14.07 12.16 5.95
CA ALA A 28 14.88 11.02 6.37
C ALA A 28 14.75 9.84 5.39
N PHE A 29 13.53 9.40 5.11
CA PHE A 29 13.27 8.28 4.20
C PHE A 29 13.63 8.61 2.75
N THR A 30 13.37 9.84 2.29
CA THR A 30 13.75 10.26 0.93
C THR A 30 15.27 10.24 0.74
N SER A 31 16.04 10.66 1.77
CA SER A 31 17.50 10.58 1.72
C SER A 31 18.01 9.14 1.58
N LEU A 32 17.31 8.17 2.21
CA LEU A 32 17.63 6.75 2.13
C LEU A 32 17.31 6.19 0.74
N VAL A 33 16.14 6.53 0.18
CA VAL A 33 15.77 6.15 -1.19
C VAL A 33 16.81 6.61 -2.22
N ASN A 34 17.39 7.80 -2.01
CA ASN A 34 18.38 8.39 -2.91
C ASN A 34 19.83 7.92 -2.65
N SER A 35 20.04 7.05 -1.66
CA SER A 35 21.36 6.52 -1.32
C SER A 35 21.68 5.20 -2.03
N ASP A 36 22.81 4.61 -1.67
CA ASP A 36 23.36 3.36 -2.23
C ASP A 36 22.84 2.07 -1.56
N ILE A 37 21.75 2.15 -0.79
CA ILE A 37 21.11 0.96 -0.19
C ILE A 37 20.42 0.08 -1.25
N SER A 38 20.09 -1.15 -0.87
CA SER A 38 19.50 -2.13 -1.78
C SER A 38 18.11 -1.71 -2.27
N ASP A 39 17.67 -2.22 -3.42
CA ASP A 39 16.34 -1.91 -3.95
C ASP A 39 15.21 -2.37 -3.02
N LEU A 40 15.42 -3.45 -2.25
CA LEU A 40 14.46 -3.91 -1.25
C LEU A 40 14.36 -2.96 -0.05
N ASP A 41 15.51 -2.41 0.40
CA ASP A 41 15.50 -1.39 1.45
C ASP A 41 14.86 -0.10 0.92
N LYS A 42 15.15 0.29 -0.33
CA LYS A 42 14.48 1.43 -0.99
C LYS A 42 12.98 1.21 -1.11
N SER A 43 12.53 -0.01 -1.42
CA SER A 43 11.10 -0.36 -1.48
C SER A 43 10.45 -0.10 -0.12
N SER A 44 11.06 -0.60 0.96
CA SER A 44 10.60 -0.38 2.34
C SER A 44 10.50 1.11 2.68
N MET A 45 11.48 1.91 2.26
CA MET A 45 11.43 3.37 2.45
C MET A 45 10.34 4.03 1.60
N CYS A 46 10.09 3.56 0.38
CA CYS A 46 9.00 4.04 -0.46
C CYS A 46 7.63 3.77 0.18
N LEU A 47 7.45 2.61 0.84
CA LEU A 47 6.23 2.30 1.59
C LEU A 47 6.02 3.28 2.76
N ASN A 48 7.07 3.57 3.53
CA ASN A 48 7.00 4.56 4.61
C ASN A 48 6.63 5.96 4.09
N ILE A 49 7.20 6.36 2.95
CA ILE A 49 6.86 7.63 2.31
C ILE A 49 5.41 7.66 1.83
N ALA A 50 4.89 6.56 1.27
CA ALA A 50 3.49 6.47 0.86
C ALA A 50 2.54 6.70 2.05
N VAL A 51 2.83 6.07 3.20
CA VAL A 51 2.07 6.28 4.45
C VAL A 51 2.13 7.73 4.94
N ILE A 52 3.27 8.41 4.79
CA ILE A 52 3.37 9.84 5.12
C ILE A 52 2.45 10.67 4.22
N TYR A 53 2.46 10.43 2.90
CA TYR A 53 1.59 11.18 1.99
C TYR A 53 0.11 10.90 2.21
N ASP A 54 -0.24 9.67 2.61
CA ASP A 54 -1.60 9.34 3.04
C ASP A 54 -2.03 10.18 4.26
N LYS A 55 -1.17 10.29 5.28
CA LYS A 55 -1.42 11.14 6.46
C LYS A 55 -1.55 12.63 6.11
N LEU A 56 -0.83 13.09 5.08
CA LEU A 56 -0.93 14.44 4.56
C LEU A 56 -2.18 14.66 3.68
N GLY A 57 -2.97 13.61 3.43
CA GLY A 57 -4.14 13.66 2.54
C GLY A 57 -3.79 13.75 1.06
N ASN A 58 -2.53 13.54 0.68
CA ASN A 58 -2.09 13.59 -0.70
C ASN A 58 -2.16 12.21 -1.35
N LEU A 59 -3.37 11.83 -1.77
CA LEU A 59 -3.65 10.56 -2.40
C LEU A 59 -2.81 10.29 -3.66
N SER A 60 -2.54 11.33 -4.47
CA SER A 60 -1.79 11.19 -5.71
C SER A 60 -0.35 10.75 -5.45
N LEU A 61 0.35 11.45 -4.55
CA LEU A 61 1.73 11.10 -4.20
C LEU A 61 1.79 9.79 -3.42
N CYS A 62 0.82 9.52 -2.55
CA CYS A 62 0.71 8.23 -1.86
C CYS A 62 0.74 7.05 -2.85
N LEU A 63 -0.11 7.08 -3.88
CA LEU A 63 -0.16 6.04 -4.91
C LEU A 63 1.14 5.97 -5.72
N GLU A 64 1.72 7.11 -6.09
CA GLU A 64 3.00 7.16 -6.82
C GLU A 64 4.11 6.41 -6.07
N TRP A 65 4.22 6.64 -4.76
CA TRP A 65 5.23 5.99 -3.91
C TRP A 65 4.96 4.50 -3.70
N TYR A 66 3.71 4.08 -3.58
CA TYR A 66 3.37 2.66 -3.62
C TYR A 66 3.79 1.99 -4.94
N TYR A 67 3.49 2.61 -6.08
CA TYR A 67 3.90 2.07 -7.38
C TYR A 67 5.42 2.00 -7.52
N LYS A 68 6.14 2.99 -7.00
CA LYS A 68 7.62 2.98 -6.99
C LYS A 68 8.17 1.82 -6.16
N ALA A 69 7.61 1.55 -4.99
CA ALA A 69 7.96 0.39 -4.16
C ALA A 69 7.77 -0.93 -4.94
N VAL A 70 6.62 -1.09 -5.59
CA VAL A 70 6.33 -2.26 -6.44
C VAL A 70 7.36 -2.46 -7.55
N GLN A 71 7.80 -1.39 -8.21
CA GLN A 71 8.81 -1.51 -9.28
C GLN A 71 10.18 -1.93 -8.76
N LEU A 72 10.55 -1.54 -7.54
CA LEU A 72 11.80 -1.95 -6.90
C LEU A 72 11.77 -3.42 -6.48
N GLU A 73 10.62 -3.94 -6.02
CA GLU A 73 10.48 -5.34 -5.60
C GLU A 73 10.35 -6.34 -6.76
N LYS A 74 9.77 -5.91 -7.87
CA LYS A 74 9.43 -6.79 -9.00
C LYS A 74 10.63 -7.61 -9.55
N PRO A 75 11.84 -7.04 -9.76
CA PRO A 75 13.00 -7.80 -10.21
C PRO A 75 13.44 -8.89 -9.22
N HIS A 76 13.11 -8.73 -7.93
CA HIS A 76 13.47 -9.65 -6.86
C HIS A 76 12.39 -10.69 -6.56
N CYS A 77 11.30 -10.72 -7.34
CA CYS A 77 10.16 -11.60 -7.11
C CYS A 77 9.60 -11.46 -5.68
N ARG A 78 9.53 -10.20 -5.21
CA ARG A 78 8.89 -9.80 -3.96
C ARG A 78 7.56 -9.12 -4.28
N PHE A 79 6.58 -9.30 -3.40
CA PHE A 79 5.19 -8.91 -3.62
C PHE A 79 4.61 -8.13 -2.44
N GLU A 80 5.45 -7.73 -1.48
CA GLU A 80 5.02 -7.07 -0.26
C GLU A 80 4.42 -5.69 -0.57
N ALA A 81 5.14 -4.86 -1.33
CA ALA A 81 4.63 -3.56 -1.76
C ALA A 81 3.34 -3.67 -2.59
N GLN A 82 3.20 -4.77 -3.35
CA GLN A 82 1.98 -5.07 -4.11
C GLN A 82 0.81 -5.37 -3.18
N GLU A 83 1.00 -6.19 -2.15
CA GLU A 83 -0.04 -6.48 -1.14
C GLU A 83 -0.42 -5.23 -0.31
N TYR A 84 0.54 -4.38 0.05
CA TYR A 84 0.26 -3.10 0.70
C TYR A 84 -0.58 -2.17 -0.18
N LEU A 85 -0.20 -2.01 -1.46
CA LEU A 85 -0.98 -1.21 -2.41
C LEU A 85 -2.39 -1.78 -2.61
N ALA A 86 -2.55 -3.10 -2.71
CA ALA A 86 -3.87 -3.72 -2.80
C ALA A 86 -4.73 -3.42 -1.56
N THR A 87 -4.13 -3.50 -0.38
CA THR A 87 -4.82 -3.16 0.88
C THR A 87 -5.25 -1.70 0.90
N TYR A 88 -4.36 -0.79 0.49
CA TYR A 88 -4.65 0.64 0.42
C TYR A 88 -5.75 0.96 -0.59
N LEU A 89 -5.72 0.35 -1.79
CA LEU A 89 -6.76 0.51 -2.81
C LEU A 89 -8.14 0.09 -2.28
N LYS A 90 -8.22 -0.95 -1.45
CA LYS A 90 -9.46 -1.34 -0.78
C LYS A 90 -9.94 -0.23 0.17
N GLN A 91 -9.05 0.34 0.98
CA GLN A 91 -9.39 1.40 1.96
C GLN A 91 -9.94 2.66 1.29
N ILE A 92 -9.40 3.06 0.14
CA ILE A 92 -9.89 4.22 -0.63
C ILE A 92 -11.06 3.89 -1.56
N ASN A 93 -11.79 2.80 -1.28
CA ASN A 93 -12.96 2.34 -2.02
C ASN A 93 -12.70 2.07 -3.52
N LYS A 94 -11.52 1.50 -3.82
CA LYS A 94 -11.15 0.98 -5.15
C LYS A 94 -10.95 -0.55 -5.12
N PRO A 95 -11.93 -1.34 -4.66
CA PRO A 95 -11.77 -2.78 -4.47
C PRO A 95 -11.53 -3.54 -5.79
N ARG A 96 -11.98 -3.01 -6.93
CA ARG A 96 -11.71 -3.63 -8.25
C ARG A 96 -10.24 -3.50 -8.68
N GLU A 97 -9.60 -2.38 -8.37
CA GLU A 97 -8.17 -2.20 -8.64
C GLU A 97 -7.34 -3.08 -7.70
N SER A 98 -7.72 -3.13 -6.41
CA SER A 98 -7.15 -4.04 -5.41
C SER A 98 -7.22 -5.50 -5.88
N LEU A 99 -8.39 -5.95 -6.34
CA LEU A 99 -8.61 -7.31 -6.83
C LEU A 99 -7.68 -7.67 -7.99
N LYS A 100 -7.58 -6.79 -9.01
CA LYS A 100 -6.68 -7.01 -10.16
C LYS A 100 -5.23 -7.18 -9.73
N LEU A 101 -4.80 -6.43 -8.73
CA LEU A 101 -3.44 -6.47 -8.24
C LEU A 101 -3.16 -7.80 -7.53
N LEU A 102 -4.06 -8.25 -6.64
CA LEU A 102 -3.94 -9.55 -5.97
C LEU A 102 -4.01 -10.72 -6.96
N GLU A 103 -4.85 -10.64 -7.99
CA GLU A 103 -4.89 -11.66 -9.06
C GLU A 103 -3.56 -11.73 -9.81
N SER A 104 -2.91 -10.58 -10.05
CA SER A 104 -1.57 -10.55 -10.66
C SER A 104 -0.49 -11.17 -9.77
N VAL A 105 -0.58 -10.98 -8.45
CA VAL A 105 0.31 -11.59 -7.47
C VAL A 105 0.09 -13.11 -7.44
N LEU A 106 -1.16 -13.58 -7.39
CA LEU A 106 -1.49 -15.01 -7.37
C LEU A 106 -1.01 -15.76 -8.62
N ALA A 107 -0.95 -15.08 -9.77
CA ALA A 107 -0.45 -15.64 -11.03
C ALA A 107 1.08 -15.83 -11.06
N SER A 108 1.82 -15.25 -10.11
CA SER A 108 3.27 -15.41 -10.05
C SER A 108 3.68 -16.82 -9.61
N THR A 109 4.67 -17.37 -10.31
CA THR A 109 5.26 -18.69 -10.02
C THR A 109 6.15 -18.70 -8.79
N HIS A 110 6.51 -17.51 -8.27
CA HIS A 110 7.47 -17.37 -7.17
C HIS A 110 6.82 -17.34 -5.77
N LEU A 111 5.48 -17.41 -5.69
CA LEU A 111 4.81 -17.50 -4.39
C LEU A 111 4.95 -18.90 -3.80
N THR A 112 5.23 -18.93 -2.50
CA THR A 112 5.07 -20.12 -1.67
C THR A 112 3.58 -20.51 -1.56
N GLU A 113 3.30 -21.77 -1.23
CA GLU A 113 1.91 -22.21 -1.05
C GLU A 113 1.21 -21.47 0.09
N ALA A 114 1.93 -21.12 1.16
CA ALA A 114 1.38 -20.33 2.26
C ALA A 114 0.95 -18.92 1.79
N GLU A 115 1.75 -18.26 0.96
CA GLU A 115 1.41 -16.95 0.38
C GLU A 115 0.22 -17.07 -0.58
N LYS A 116 0.15 -18.14 -1.40
CA LYS A 116 -1.00 -18.36 -2.30
C LYS A 116 -2.30 -18.50 -1.52
N VAL A 117 -2.30 -19.21 -0.38
CA VAL A 117 -3.48 -19.32 0.49
C VAL A 117 -3.92 -17.95 0.97
N ARG A 118 -3.00 -17.16 1.55
CA ARG A 118 -3.30 -15.79 2.02
C ARG A 118 -3.86 -14.91 0.91
N VAL A 119 -3.26 -14.92 -0.27
CA VAL A 119 -3.70 -14.09 -1.40
C VAL A 119 -5.07 -14.55 -1.91
N ARG A 120 -5.36 -15.85 -1.95
CA ARG A 120 -6.68 -16.39 -2.32
C ARG A 120 -7.76 -15.95 -1.34
N GLU A 121 -7.52 -16.04 -0.04
CA GLU A 121 -8.46 -15.58 1.00
C GLU A 121 -8.79 -14.08 0.82
N ASN A 122 -7.77 -13.26 0.55
CA ASN A 122 -7.97 -11.83 0.27
C ASN A 122 -8.83 -11.59 -1.00
N ILE A 123 -8.57 -12.34 -2.07
CA ILE A 123 -9.34 -12.28 -3.32
C ILE A 123 -10.80 -12.67 -3.10
N GLU A 124 -11.05 -13.76 -2.37
CA GLU A 124 -12.40 -14.25 -2.06
C GLU A 124 -13.19 -13.23 -1.25
N SER A 125 -12.58 -12.69 -0.19
CA SER A 125 -13.18 -11.62 0.62
C SER A 125 -13.56 -10.40 -0.23
N LEU A 126 -12.67 -9.96 -1.13
CA LEU A 126 -12.94 -8.84 -2.02
C LEU A 126 -14.05 -9.13 -3.03
N LYS A 127 -14.09 -10.34 -3.60
CA LYS A 127 -15.16 -10.75 -4.52
C LYS A 127 -16.52 -10.74 -3.83
N VAL A 128 -16.59 -11.20 -2.58
CA VAL A 128 -17.82 -11.09 -1.78
C VAL A 128 -18.20 -9.63 -1.59
N GLU A 129 -17.27 -8.77 -1.18
CA GLU A 129 -17.52 -7.33 -0.97
C GLU A 129 -18.01 -6.62 -2.22
N ILE A 130 -17.37 -6.85 -3.37
CA ILE A 130 -17.74 -6.25 -4.67
C ILE A 130 -19.13 -6.71 -5.12
N ASN A 131 -19.51 -7.95 -4.82
CA ASN A 131 -20.78 -8.54 -5.23
C ASN A 131 -21.91 -8.37 -4.20
N LYS A 132 -21.66 -7.73 -3.05
CA LYS A 132 -22.73 -7.41 -2.10
C LYS A 132 -23.77 -6.54 -2.80
N PRO A 133 -25.04 -6.98 -2.91
CA PRO A 133 -26.07 -6.15 -3.49
C PRO A 133 -26.21 -4.90 -2.62
N VAL A 134 -26.10 -3.72 -3.26
CA VAL A 134 -26.48 -2.47 -2.62
C VAL A 134 -27.98 -2.52 -2.45
N TYR A 135 -28.46 -2.99 -1.30
CA TYR A 135 -29.86 -2.88 -0.95
C TYR A 135 -30.20 -1.39 -0.81
N ARG A 136 -30.64 -0.75 -1.91
CA ARG A 136 -31.48 0.45 -1.81
C ARG A 136 -32.72 0.01 -1.05
N ARG A 137 -33.00 0.60 0.11
CA ARG A 137 -34.31 0.45 0.76
C ARG A 137 -35.38 0.83 -0.27
N PRO A 138 -36.31 -0.07 -0.62
CA PRO A 138 -37.55 0.34 -1.26
C PRO A 138 -38.39 1.03 -0.18
N GLY A 139 -38.65 2.33 -0.33
CA GLY A 139 -39.60 3.04 0.53
C GLY A 139 -39.04 4.20 1.36
N GLY A 140 -38.33 5.14 0.72
CA GLY A 140 -38.48 6.54 1.13
C GLY A 140 -39.77 7.05 0.48
N PRO A 141 -40.72 7.66 1.22
CA PRO A 141 -41.94 8.17 0.61
C PRO A 141 -41.55 9.21 -0.44
N GLU A 142 -42.11 9.08 -1.64
CA GLU A 142 -42.27 10.22 -2.52
C GLU A 142 -43.10 11.26 -1.75
N GLU A 143 -42.45 12.27 -1.20
CA GLU A 143 -43.14 13.51 -0.83
C GLU A 143 -43.56 14.21 -2.12
N GLY A 144 -44.60 13.67 -2.76
CA GLY A 144 -45.57 14.47 -3.45
C GLY A 144 -46.47 15.11 -2.41
N SER A 145 -46.32 16.41 -2.18
CA SER A 145 -47.32 17.25 -1.51
C SER A 145 -47.05 18.72 -1.84
N GLY A 146 -47.90 19.31 -2.69
CA GLY A 146 -48.03 20.77 -2.86
C GLY A 146 -47.73 21.28 -4.25
#